data_AF-A0A396GK11-F1
#
_entry.id   AF-A0A396GK11-F1
#
_cell.length_a   1.000
_cell.length_b   1.000
_cell.length_c   1.000
_cell.angle_alpha   90.00
_cell.angle_beta   90.00
_cell.angle_gamma   90.00
#
_symmetry.space_group_name_H-M   'P 1'
#
loop_
_entity.id
_entity.type
_entity.pdbx_description
1 polymer ?
#
loop_
_entity_poly.entity_id
_entity_poly.type
_entity_poly.pdbx_seq_one_letter_code
_entity_poly.pdbx_strand_id
1 'polypeptide(L)'
;MNKLFEFMHNTHPRVQDMACDTILKIVRNCRRKFVITQVGENEPFVSELLSGLSTTIADLKPHQIHTFYESVGSMIQAESNSQKRDEYFLRLMVLPNQKLLEIIGQAGQNVDFLKDQDVIQTFLNTLQTNTRVASSLGTYFLPQMTLIFSNMLNVYRMYSELMSKSIAEGGPLASRTAYVKLVRSVKREILKLIETFLDKAEAQPQIGKQFVPPMMDLVLRDYVKNMPDARESEVLSLFATIINKYKASMSEDIPHIF
;
A
#
# COMPACT_ATOMS: atom_id res chain seq x y z
N MET A 1 4.49 16.78 21.13
CA MET A 1 4.35 16.38 19.70
C MET A 1 4.99 17.40 18.78
N ASN A 2 4.71 18.70 18.92
CA ASN A 2 5.20 19.77 18.03
C ASN A 2 6.71 19.71 17.74
N LYS A 3 7.53 19.44 18.76
CA LYS A 3 8.99 19.29 18.57
C LYS A 3 9.39 18.15 17.63
N LEU A 4 8.65 17.04 17.61
CA LEU A 4 8.92 15.93 16.69
C LEU A 4 8.56 16.31 15.25
N PHE A 5 7.48 17.09 15.06
CA PHE A 5 7.14 17.65 13.75
C PHE A 5 8.19 18.65 13.28
N GLU A 6 8.72 19.51 14.15
CA GLU A 6 9.88 20.36 13.81
C GLU A 6 11.10 19.52 13.39
N PHE A 7 11.35 18.38 14.06
CA PHE A 7 12.45 17.49 13.70
C PHE A 7 12.25 16.75 12.37
N MET A 8 11.02 16.63 11.87
CA MET A 8 10.77 16.11 10.53
C MET A 8 11.27 17.07 9.43
N HIS A 9 11.37 18.36 9.74
CA HIS A 9 11.96 19.39 8.87
C HIS A 9 13.47 19.59 9.09
N ASN A 10 14.11 18.74 9.89
CA ASN A 10 15.54 18.85 10.12
C ASN A 10 16.33 18.39 8.89
N THR A 11 17.41 19.10 8.56
CA THR A 11 18.28 18.79 7.42
C THR A 11 19.02 17.46 7.56
N HIS A 12 19.16 16.94 8.79
CA HIS A 12 19.88 15.70 9.04
C HIS A 12 18.95 14.47 8.96
N PRO A 13 19.14 13.54 8.00
CA PRO A 13 18.19 12.43 7.77
C PRO A 13 17.93 11.53 8.99
N ARG A 14 18.97 11.25 9.78
CA ARG A 14 18.82 10.44 11.01
C ARG A 14 17.90 11.09 12.06
N VAL A 15 17.80 12.42 12.08
CA VAL A 15 16.92 13.14 13.00
C VAL A 15 15.46 12.98 12.55
N GLN A 16 15.22 13.04 11.24
CA GLN A 16 13.91 12.78 10.65
C GLN A 16 13.46 11.32 10.87
N ASP A 17 14.37 10.35 10.71
CA ASP A 17 14.11 8.93 10.99
C ASP A 17 13.70 8.73 12.46
N MET A 18 14.50 9.27 13.38
CA MET A 18 14.22 9.24 14.82
C MET A 18 12.86 9.89 15.12
N ALA A 19 12.54 11.02 14.49
CA ALA A 19 11.26 11.71 14.68
C ALA A 19 10.08 10.82 14.25
N CYS A 20 10.12 10.24 13.04
CA CYS A 20 9.05 9.39 12.53
C CYS A 20 8.86 8.13 13.40
N ASP A 21 9.95 7.47 13.80
CA ASP A 21 9.88 6.28 14.66
C ASP A 21 9.35 6.60 16.05
N THR A 22 9.73 7.76 16.60
CA THR A 22 9.25 8.22 17.91
C THR A 22 7.77 8.57 17.85
N ILE A 23 7.31 9.24 16.79
CA ILE A 23 5.90 9.50 16.55
C ILE A 23 5.12 8.19 16.51
N LEU A 24 5.57 7.21 15.73
CA LEU A 24 4.91 5.90 15.63
C LEU A 24 4.79 5.21 16.99
N LYS A 25 5.87 5.23 17.80
CA LYS A 25 5.87 4.66 19.16
C LYS A 25 4.88 5.38 20.08
N ILE A 26 4.83 6.70 20.04
CA ILE A 26 3.89 7.50 20.85
C ILE A 26 2.46 7.17 20.45
N VAL A 27 2.17 7.15 19.14
CA VAL A 27 0.82 6.87 18.64
C VAL A 27 0.36 5.48 19.04
N ARG A 28 1.22 4.45 18.92
CA ARG A 28 0.86 3.08 19.32
C ARG A 28 0.40 2.99 20.79
N ASN A 29 0.99 3.80 21.67
CA ASN A 29 0.64 3.81 23.09
C ASN A 29 -0.53 4.76 23.44
N CYS A 30 -0.73 5.84 22.65
CA CYS A 30 -1.63 6.95 23.02
C CYS A 30 -2.62 7.36 21.91
N ARG A 31 -2.86 6.52 20.89
CA ARG A 31 -3.69 6.83 19.69
C ARG A 31 -5.02 7.52 19.97
N ARG A 32 -5.74 7.14 21.04
CA ARG A 32 -7.04 7.73 21.41
C ARG A 32 -6.95 9.23 21.73
N LYS A 33 -5.81 9.72 22.23
CA LYS A 33 -5.62 11.14 22.55
C LYS A 33 -5.61 12.04 21.32
N PHE A 34 -5.34 11.48 20.13
CA PHE A 34 -5.25 12.25 18.89
C PHE A 34 -6.60 12.47 18.21
N VAL A 35 -7.60 11.67 18.54
CA VAL A 35 -8.96 11.73 17.96
C VAL A 35 -9.98 12.39 18.88
N ILE A 36 -9.61 12.71 20.12
CA ILE A 36 -10.44 13.49 21.06
C ILE A 36 -9.95 14.94 21.11
N THR A 37 -10.89 15.88 21.20
CA THR A 37 -10.58 17.28 21.46
C THR A 37 -10.01 17.41 22.88
N GLN A 38 -8.82 17.99 22.99
CA GLN A 38 -8.17 18.24 24.28
C GLN A 38 -8.70 19.53 24.90
N VAL A 39 -8.50 19.69 26.22
CA VAL A 39 -8.93 20.90 26.94
C VAL A 39 -8.18 22.11 26.38
N GLY A 40 -8.93 23.13 25.94
CA GLY A 40 -8.38 24.36 25.35
C GLY A 40 -8.21 24.32 23.84
N GLU A 41 -8.47 23.18 23.19
CA GLU A 41 -8.43 23.03 21.73
C GLU A 41 -9.83 23.10 21.12
N ASN A 42 -9.92 23.57 19.87
CA ASN A 42 -11.19 23.65 19.15
C ASN A 42 -11.54 22.35 18.41
N GLU A 43 -10.55 21.56 18.00
CA GLU A 43 -10.73 20.32 17.26
C GLU A 43 -9.72 19.23 17.69
N PRO A 44 -9.96 17.95 17.35
CA PRO A 44 -8.99 16.89 17.56
C PRO A 44 -7.70 17.12 16.76
N PHE A 45 -6.55 16.80 17.36
CA PHE A 45 -5.24 16.99 16.72
C PHE A 45 -5.12 16.28 15.36
N VAL A 46 -5.75 15.12 15.18
CA VAL A 46 -5.73 14.41 13.88
C VAL A 46 -6.35 15.26 12.76
N SER A 47 -7.36 16.08 13.06
CA SER A 47 -8.01 16.95 12.09
C SER A 47 -7.08 18.09 11.66
N GLU A 48 -6.43 18.76 12.61
CA GLU A 48 -5.42 19.78 12.31
C GLU A 48 -4.26 19.18 11.48
N LEU A 49 -3.78 18.01 11.90
CA LEU A 49 -2.68 17.32 11.22
C LEU A 49 -3.01 17.00 9.76
N LEU A 50 -4.22 16.53 9.48
CA LEU A 50 -4.65 16.19 8.13
C LEU A 50 -4.81 17.43 7.24
N SER A 51 -5.15 18.59 7.82
CA SER A 51 -5.16 19.88 7.10
C SER A 51 -3.75 20.34 6.71
N GLY A 52 -2.77 20.11 7.60
CA GLY A 52 -1.36 20.44 7.39
C GLY A 52 -0.51 19.30 6.83
N LEU A 53 -1.12 18.24 6.26
CA LEU A 53 -0.40 17.01 5.91
C LEU A 53 0.69 17.24 4.86
N SER A 54 0.41 18.01 3.81
CA SER A 54 1.36 18.32 2.73
C SER A 54 2.58 19.06 3.25
N THR A 55 2.37 20.04 4.13
CA THR A 55 3.46 20.76 4.80
C THR A 55 4.24 19.82 5.70
N THR A 56 3.57 19.02 6.53
CA THR A 56 4.19 18.11 7.49
C THR A 56 5.17 17.12 6.85
N ILE A 57 4.85 16.59 5.66
CA ILE A 57 5.67 15.57 5.00
C ILE A 57 6.64 16.13 3.95
N ALA A 58 6.71 17.45 3.78
CA ALA A 58 7.40 18.10 2.64
C ALA A 58 8.89 17.73 2.53
N ASP A 59 9.59 17.62 3.66
CA ASP A 59 11.04 17.36 3.70
C ASP A 59 11.38 15.88 3.94
N LEU A 60 10.37 15.00 4.00
CA LEU A 60 10.55 13.60 4.32
C LEU A 60 10.94 12.77 3.09
N LYS A 61 11.77 11.76 3.35
CA LYS A 61 12.09 10.70 2.39
C LYS A 61 10.98 9.64 2.32
N PRO A 62 10.91 8.84 1.24
CA PRO A 62 9.83 7.87 1.06
C PRO A 62 9.60 6.95 2.26
N HIS A 63 10.66 6.35 2.83
CA HIS A 63 10.52 5.44 3.97
C HIS A 63 9.99 6.14 5.23
N GLN A 64 10.33 7.42 5.43
CA GLN A 64 9.82 8.24 6.53
C GLN A 64 8.34 8.56 6.32
N ILE A 65 7.94 8.91 5.08
CA ILE A 65 6.54 9.10 4.71
C ILE A 65 5.74 7.82 5.00
N HIS A 66 6.25 6.65 4.65
CA HIS A 66 5.60 5.37 4.92
C HIS A 66 5.33 5.16 6.42
N THR A 67 6.35 5.37 7.27
CA THR A 67 6.24 5.29 8.74
C THR A 67 5.27 6.33 9.30
N PHE A 68 5.28 7.53 8.73
CA PHE A 68 4.40 8.61 9.14
C PHE A 68 2.93 8.29 8.83
N TYR A 69 2.62 7.83 7.61
CA TYR A 69 1.28 7.38 7.23
C TYR A 69 0.79 6.19 8.08
N GLU A 70 1.67 5.26 8.46
CA GLU A 70 1.34 4.19 9.42
C GLU A 70 0.87 4.77 10.76
N SER A 71 1.56 5.81 11.24
CA SER A 71 1.24 6.51 12.47
C SER A 71 -0.12 7.17 12.38
N VAL A 72 -0.39 7.96 11.33
CA VAL A 72 -1.68 8.62 11.16
C VAL A 72 -2.82 7.61 11.00
N GLY A 73 -2.61 6.53 10.23
CA GLY A 73 -3.59 5.44 10.14
C GLY A 73 -3.90 4.80 11.50
N SER A 74 -2.89 4.65 12.37
CA SER A 74 -3.09 4.16 13.75
C SER A 74 -3.87 5.14 14.63
N MET A 75 -3.75 6.46 14.40
CA MET A 75 -4.59 7.46 15.07
C MET A 75 -6.04 7.32 14.60
N ILE A 76 -6.27 7.31 13.28
CA ILE A 76 -7.60 7.23 12.67
C ILE A 76 -8.33 5.95 13.11
N GLN A 77 -7.63 4.82 13.20
CA GLN A 77 -8.20 3.55 13.69
C GLN A 77 -8.82 3.69 15.10
N ALA A 78 -8.32 4.62 15.93
CA ALA A 78 -8.81 4.82 17.29
C ALA A 78 -10.09 5.67 17.37
N GLU A 79 -10.54 6.27 16.26
CA GLU A 79 -11.79 7.04 16.21
C GLU A 79 -12.99 6.09 16.31
N SER A 80 -13.87 6.41 17.25
CA SER A 80 -15.08 5.66 17.58
C SER A 80 -16.24 6.00 16.65
N ASN A 81 -16.32 7.24 16.17
CA ASN A 81 -17.35 7.68 15.25
C ASN A 81 -16.97 7.26 13.82
N SER A 82 -17.77 6.35 13.23
CA SER A 82 -17.53 5.85 11.87
C SER A 82 -17.45 6.96 10.82
N GLN A 83 -18.34 7.95 10.88
CA GLN A 83 -18.38 9.03 9.90
C GLN A 83 -17.11 9.89 9.96
N LYS A 84 -16.64 10.23 11.16
CA LYS A 84 -15.39 10.99 11.34
C LYS A 84 -14.18 10.17 10.91
N ARG A 85 -14.13 8.88 11.27
CA ARG A 85 -13.05 7.99 10.85
C ARG A 85 -12.95 7.95 9.33
N ASP A 86 -14.07 7.81 8.65
CA ASP A 86 -14.12 7.72 7.19
C ASP A 86 -13.72 9.06 6.54
N GLU A 87 -14.14 10.20 7.11
CA GLU A 87 -13.70 11.54 6.68
C GLU A 87 -12.18 11.76 6.86
N TYR A 88 -11.63 11.42 8.02
CA TYR A 88 -10.19 11.47 8.28
C TYR A 88 -9.41 10.56 7.33
N PHE A 89 -9.94 9.37 7.08
CA PHE A 89 -9.31 8.41 6.18
C PHE A 89 -9.28 8.92 4.73
N LEU A 90 -10.38 9.50 4.25
CA LEU A 90 -10.44 10.12 2.93
C LEU A 90 -9.38 11.22 2.79
N ARG A 91 -9.24 12.10 3.78
CA ARG A 91 -8.22 13.16 3.80
C ARG A 91 -6.80 12.62 3.80
N LEU A 92 -6.53 11.57 4.57
CA LEU A 92 -5.21 10.92 4.59
C LEU A 92 -4.83 10.40 3.19
N MET A 93 -5.78 9.82 2.47
CA MET A 93 -5.52 9.16 1.18
C MET A 93 -5.55 10.09 -0.03
N VAL A 94 -5.82 11.40 0.12
CA VAL A 94 -5.87 12.36 -1.00
C VAL A 94 -4.59 12.33 -1.84
N LEU A 95 -3.42 12.51 -1.22
CA LEU A 95 -2.15 12.61 -1.96
C LEU A 95 -1.76 11.29 -2.65
N PRO A 96 -1.81 10.12 -1.97
CA PRO A 96 -1.58 8.83 -2.64
C PRO A 96 -2.57 8.56 -3.79
N ASN A 97 -3.85 8.92 -3.61
CA ASN A 97 -4.87 8.68 -4.64
C ASN A 97 -4.68 9.56 -5.86
N GLN A 98 -4.29 10.82 -5.69
CA GLN A 98 -3.96 11.71 -6.80
C GLN A 98 -2.81 11.14 -7.66
N LYS A 99 -1.72 10.72 -7.03
CA LYS A 99 -0.56 10.12 -7.72
C LYS A 99 -0.92 8.82 -8.41
N LEU A 100 -1.73 7.97 -7.76
CA LEU A 100 -2.23 6.75 -8.37
C LEU A 100 -3.05 7.05 -9.62
N LEU A 101 -4.02 7.96 -9.53
CA LEU A 101 -4.90 8.32 -10.65
C LEU A 101 -4.13 8.93 -11.82
N GLU A 102 -3.13 9.77 -11.54
CA GLU A 102 -2.25 10.33 -12.57
C GLU A 102 -1.51 9.22 -13.33
N ILE A 103 -0.90 8.29 -12.61
CA ILE A 103 -0.14 7.18 -13.23
C ILE A 103 -1.07 6.29 -14.06
N ILE A 104 -2.24 5.92 -13.53
CA ILE A 104 -3.23 5.10 -14.24
C ILE A 104 -3.74 5.82 -15.49
N GLY A 105 -4.04 7.12 -15.38
CA GLY A 105 -4.51 7.93 -16.51
C GLY A 105 -3.49 8.00 -17.64
N GLN A 106 -2.21 8.24 -17.33
CA GLN A 106 -1.15 8.31 -18.34
C GLN A 106 -0.83 6.93 -18.94
N ALA A 107 -0.79 5.88 -18.11
CA ALA A 107 -0.56 4.51 -18.56
C ALA A 107 -1.66 3.99 -19.50
N GLY A 108 -2.92 4.44 -19.32
CA GLY A 108 -4.03 4.12 -20.20
C GLY A 108 -3.91 4.73 -21.60
N GLN A 109 -3.15 5.81 -21.75
CA GLN A 109 -2.89 6.46 -23.05
C GLN A 109 -1.62 5.93 -23.70
N ASN A 110 -0.56 5.73 -22.92
CA ASN A 110 0.72 5.24 -23.40
C ASN A 110 1.35 4.27 -22.40
N VAL A 111 1.44 2.99 -22.78
CA VAL A 111 2.06 1.95 -21.95
C VAL A 111 3.56 2.19 -21.74
N ASP A 112 4.25 2.86 -22.65
CA ASP A 112 5.66 3.17 -22.49
C ASP A 112 5.93 4.13 -21.33
N PHE A 113 4.92 4.87 -20.86
CA PHE A 113 5.01 5.65 -19.63
C PHE A 113 5.40 4.80 -18.42
N LEU A 114 4.94 3.54 -18.36
CA LEU A 114 5.30 2.61 -17.28
C LEU A 114 6.73 2.09 -17.38
N LYS A 115 7.49 2.41 -18.43
CA LYS A 115 8.92 2.05 -18.55
C LYS A 115 9.83 3.05 -17.85
N ASP A 116 9.35 4.26 -17.57
CA ASP A 116 10.09 5.30 -16.89
C ASP A 116 10.42 4.90 -15.44
N GLN A 117 11.69 5.00 -15.06
CA GLN A 117 12.16 4.56 -13.75
C GLN A 117 11.55 5.37 -12.59
N ASP A 118 11.37 6.68 -12.76
CA ASP A 118 10.83 7.57 -11.74
C ASP A 118 9.33 7.30 -11.55
N VAL A 119 8.62 6.97 -12.62
CA VAL A 119 7.21 6.54 -12.57
C VAL A 119 7.08 5.23 -11.80
N ILE A 120 7.90 4.23 -12.10
CA ILE A 120 7.86 2.93 -11.41
C ILE A 120 8.16 3.11 -9.92
N GLN A 121 9.17 3.94 -9.57
CA GLN A 121 9.53 4.20 -8.18
C GLN A 121 8.42 4.99 -7.44
N THR A 122 7.79 5.96 -8.10
CA THR A 122 6.67 6.73 -7.52
C THR A 122 5.47 5.82 -7.26
N PHE A 123 5.15 4.93 -8.20
CA PHE A 123 4.10 3.95 -8.02
C PHE A 123 4.41 2.98 -6.88
N LEU A 124 5.64 2.46 -6.81
CA LEU A 124 6.10 1.59 -5.73
C LEU A 124 5.96 2.27 -4.36
N ASN A 125 6.40 3.52 -4.21
CA ASN A 125 6.27 4.28 -2.96
C ASN A 125 4.79 4.52 -2.59
N THR A 126 3.93 4.74 -3.59
CA THR A 126 2.48 4.89 -3.39
C THR A 126 1.85 3.60 -2.86
N LEU A 127 2.23 2.44 -3.42
CA LEU A 127 1.79 1.13 -2.94
C LEU A 127 2.30 0.85 -1.52
N GLN A 128 3.57 1.13 -1.23
CA GLN A 128 4.15 0.96 0.11
C GLN A 128 3.44 1.83 1.16
N THR A 129 3.06 3.05 0.80
CA THR A 129 2.23 3.92 1.65
C THR A 129 0.89 3.26 1.94
N ASN A 130 0.20 2.74 0.91
CA ASN A 130 -1.07 2.01 1.08
C ASN A 130 -0.88 0.77 1.97
N THR A 131 0.20 0.01 1.82
CA THR A 131 0.50 -1.18 2.65
C THR A 131 0.63 -0.80 4.13
N ARG A 132 1.31 0.32 4.43
CA ARG A 132 1.44 0.82 5.80
C ARG A 132 0.13 1.26 6.40
N VAL A 133 -0.71 1.93 5.62
CA VAL A 133 -2.04 2.38 6.07
C VAL A 133 -2.99 1.18 6.25
N ALA A 134 -2.97 0.21 5.34
CA ALA A 134 -3.73 -1.03 5.47
C ALA A 134 -3.33 -1.80 6.73
N SER A 135 -2.03 -1.87 7.02
CA SER A 135 -1.51 -2.52 8.22
C SER A 135 -2.00 -1.89 9.53
N SER A 136 -2.22 -0.57 9.56
CA SER A 136 -2.63 0.14 10.78
C SER A 136 -4.14 0.26 10.93
N LEU A 137 -4.89 0.42 9.85
CA LEU A 137 -6.36 0.54 9.88
C LEU A 137 -7.09 -0.80 9.93
N GLY A 138 -6.52 -1.86 9.35
CA GLY A 138 -7.20 -3.16 9.22
C GLY A 138 -8.46 -3.08 8.35
N THR A 139 -9.58 -3.62 8.83
CA THR A 139 -10.87 -3.67 8.09
C THR A 139 -11.32 -2.31 7.57
N TYR A 140 -11.01 -1.23 8.28
CA TYR A 140 -11.40 0.13 7.88
C TYR A 140 -10.70 0.62 6.60
N PHE A 141 -9.68 -0.11 6.11
CA PHE A 141 -9.05 0.14 4.82
C PHE A 141 -9.89 -0.36 3.62
N LEU A 142 -10.95 -1.14 3.85
CA LEU A 142 -11.77 -1.77 2.79
C LEU A 142 -12.27 -0.79 1.71
N PRO A 143 -12.74 0.44 2.02
CA PRO A 143 -13.18 1.38 0.99
C PRO A 143 -12.06 1.76 0.01
N GLN A 144 -10.85 2.01 0.54
CA GLN A 144 -9.68 2.33 -0.27
C GLN A 144 -9.20 1.12 -1.06
N MET A 145 -9.17 -0.07 -0.44
CA MET A 145 -8.82 -1.30 -1.14
C MET A 145 -9.75 -1.52 -2.33
N THR A 146 -11.07 -1.39 -2.13
CA THR A 146 -12.08 -1.50 -3.19
C THR A 146 -11.83 -0.49 -4.32
N LEU A 147 -11.50 0.76 -3.98
CA LEU A 147 -11.23 1.83 -4.94
C LEU A 147 -10.01 1.52 -5.84
N ILE A 148 -8.92 1.01 -5.26
CA ILE A 148 -7.64 0.86 -5.98
C ILE A 148 -7.45 -0.53 -6.59
N PHE A 149 -8.19 -1.54 -6.15
CA PHE A 149 -7.94 -2.95 -6.47
C PHE A 149 -7.86 -3.25 -7.97
N SER A 150 -8.88 -2.86 -8.74
CA SER A 150 -8.90 -3.13 -10.19
C SER A 150 -7.75 -2.43 -10.92
N ASN A 151 -7.39 -1.22 -10.49
CA ASN A 151 -6.27 -0.47 -11.05
C ASN A 151 -4.94 -1.16 -10.75
N MET A 152 -4.76 -1.67 -9.52
CA MET A 152 -3.57 -2.44 -9.15
C MET A 152 -3.44 -3.71 -9.99
N LEU A 153 -4.51 -4.49 -10.17
CA LEU A 153 -4.47 -5.69 -11.01
C LEU A 153 -4.18 -5.37 -12.48
N ASN A 154 -4.73 -4.27 -13.00
CA ASN A 154 -4.44 -3.82 -14.36
C ASN A 154 -2.94 -3.50 -14.53
N VAL A 155 -2.37 -2.72 -13.60
CA VAL A 155 -0.93 -2.38 -13.65
C VAL A 155 -0.06 -3.61 -13.45
N TYR A 156 -0.44 -4.54 -12.57
CA TYR A 156 0.25 -5.83 -12.40
C TYR A 156 0.32 -6.59 -13.74
N ARG A 157 -0.80 -6.67 -14.47
CA ARG A 157 -0.86 -7.30 -15.80
C ARG A 157 0.04 -6.59 -16.80
N MET A 158 -0.05 -5.27 -16.92
CA MET A 158 0.77 -4.48 -17.86
C MET A 158 2.27 -4.68 -17.59
N TYR A 159 2.66 -4.65 -16.31
CA TYR A 159 4.05 -4.90 -15.93
C TYR A 159 4.51 -6.33 -16.19
N SER A 160 3.63 -7.32 -16.03
CA SER A 160 3.92 -8.71 -16.36
C SER A 160 4.23 -8.85 -17.86
N GLU A 161 3.40 -8.24 -18.72
CA GLU A 161 3.61 -8.24 -20.17
C GLU A 161 4.89 -7.49 -20.59
N LEU A 162 5.15 -6.31 -20.01
CA LEU A 162 6.38 -5.54 -20.27
C LEU A 162 7.63 -6.31 -19.84
N MET A 163 7.58 -6.95 -18.67
CA MET A 163 8.68 -7.79 -18.18
C MET A 163 8.90 -8.99 -19.11
N SER A 164 7.85 -9.69 -19.53
CA SER A 164 7.97 -10.82 -20.47
C SER A 164 8.60 -10.40 -21.80
N LYS A 165 8.17 -9.26 -22.38
CA LYS A 165 8.78 -8.70 -23.60
C LYS A 165 10.25 -8.37 -23.41
N SER A 166 10.58 -7.66 -22.32
CA SER A 166 11.97 -7.29 -22.01
C SER A 166 12.87 -8.52 -21.82
N ILE A 167 12.36 -9.59 -21.21
CA ILE A 167 13.11 -10.84 -21.04
C ILE A 167 13.29 -11.59 -22.37
N ALA A 168 12.26 -11.64 -23.20
CA ALA A 168 12.34 -12.30 -24.51
C ALA A 168 13.33 -11.61 -25.46
N GLU A 169 13.41 -10.28 -25.41
CA GLU A 169 14.29 -9.47 -26.27
C GLU A 169 15.73 -9.35 -25.73
N GLY A 170 15.92 -9.31 -24.41
CA GLY A 170 17.20 -8.93 -23.77
C GLY A 170 18.20 -10.07 -23.53
N GLY A 171 17.92 -11.29 -23.99
CA GLY A 171 18.82 -12.45 -23.82
C GLY A 171 19.00 -12.93 -22.37
N PRO A 172 20.04 -13.76 -22.09
CA PRO A 172 20.17 -14.51 -20.82
C PRO A 172 20.25 -13.66 -19.53
N LEU A 173 20.68 -12.39 -19.65
CA LEU A 173 20.86 -11.48 -18.51
C LEU A 173 19.71 -10.48 -18.33
N ALA A 174 18.71 -10.49 -19.22
CA ALA A 174 17.58 -9.55 -19.18
C ALA A 174 16.85 -9.56 -17.84
N SER A 175 16.68 -10.75 -17.24
CA SER A 175 16.02 -10.94 -15.95
C SER A 175 16.73 -10.26 -14.78
N ARG A 176 18.02 -9.90 -14.94
CA ARG A 176 18.86 -9.29 -13.90
C ARG A 176 19.02 -7.78 -14.05
N THR A 177 18.43 -7.19 -15.09
CA THR A 177 18.47 -5.75 -15.35
C THR A 177 17.79 -4.96 -14.22
N ALA A 178 18.22 -3.71 -14.04
CA ALA A 178 17.63 -2.83 -13.02
C ALA A 178 16.13 -2.60 -13.26
N TYR A 179 15.74 -2.45 -14.53
CA TYR A 179 14.34 -2.32 -14.94
C TYR A 179 13.49 -3.51 -14.49
N VAL A 180 13.88 -4.74 -14.87
CA VAL A 180 13.12 -5.95 -14.49
C VAL A 180 13.06 -6.12 -12.97
N LYS A 181 14.14 -5.81 -12.25
CA LYS A 181 14.15 -5.84 -10.77
C LYS A 181 13.15 -4.86 -10.16
N LEU A 182 13.06 -3.65 -10.71
CA LEU A 182 12.16 -2.61 -10.21
C LEU A 182 10.69 -2.94 -10.51
N VAL A 183 10.40 -3.44 -11.71
CA VAL A 183 9.07 -3.96 -12.08
C VAL A 183 8.64 -5.10 -11.15
N ARG A 184 9.54 -6.04 -10.84
CA ARG A 184 9.26 -7.09 -9.85
C ARG A 184 8.98 -6.53 -8.46
N SER A 185 9.68 -5.47 -8.05
CA SER A 185 9.40 -4.81 -6.75
C SER A 185 7.97 -4.28 -6.68
N VAL A 186 7.46 -3.69 -7.78
CA VAL A 186 6.07 -3.25 -7.86
C VAL A 186 5.11 -4.42 -7.76
N LYS A 187 5.32 -5.48 -8.57
CA LYS A 187 4.46 -6.68 -8.54
C LYS A 187 4.39 -7.29 -7.14
N ARG A 188 5.54 -7.45 -6.48
CA ARG A 188 5.63 -7.94 -5.09
C ARG A 188 4.87 -7.03 -4.13
N GLU A 189 5.00 -5.71 -4.26
CA GLU A 189 4.31 -4.79 -3.36
C GLU A 189 2.77 -4.79 -3.56
N ILE A 190 2.28 -4.99 -4.79
CA ILE A 190 0.83 -5.19 -5.04
C ILE A 190 0.34 -6.43 -4.29
N LEU A 191 1.04 -7.57 -4.44
CA LEU A 191 0.69 -8.81 -3.76
C LEU A 191 0.72 -8.64 -2.25
N LYS A 192 1.77 -7.98 -1.73
CA LYS A 192 1.93 -7.70 -0.31
C LYS A 192 0.86 -6.76 0.24
N LEU A 193 0.42 -5.76 -0.51
CA LEU A 193 -0.68 -4.88 -0.12
C LEU A 193 -1.98 -5.67 0.01
N ILE A 194 -2.29 -6.50 -0.99
CA ILE A 194 -3.48 -7.37 -0.94
C ILE A 194 -3.39 -8.33 0.26
N GLU A 195 -2.24 -8.99 0.43
CA GLU A 195 -1.99 -9.90 1.55
C GLU A 195 -2.16 -9.19 2.89
N THR A 196 -1.54 -8.02 3.06
CA THR A 196 -1.61 -7.22 4.29
C THR A 196 -3.04 -6.82 4.61
N PHE A 197 -3.79 -6.35 3.62
CA PHE A 197 -5.20 -6.00 3.83
C PHE A 197 -6.01 -7.22 4.22
N LEU A 198 -5.89 -8.34 3.48
CA LEU A 198 -6.63 -9.56 3.77
C LEU A 198 -6.25 -10.09 5.17
N ASP A 199 -4.98 -10.07 5.57
CA ASP A 199 -4.54 -10.48 6.92
C ASP A 199 -5.10 -9.59 8.04
N LYS A 200 -5.22 -8.27 7.81
CA LYS A 200 -5.69 -7.32 8.84
C LYS A 200 -7.19 -7.05 8.86
N ALA A 201 -7.91 -7.35 7.78
CA ALA A 201 -9.35 -7.22 7.72
C ALA A 201 -10.05 -8.23 8.66
N GLU A 202 -11.30 -8.02 9.01
CA GLU A 202 -12.10 -9.06 9.66
C GLU A 202 -12.31 -10.24 8.71
N ALA A 203 -12.39 -11.45 9.27
CA ALA A 203 -12.60 -12.68 8.50
C ALA A 203 -14.05 -12.78 8.02
N GLN A 204 -14.40 -11.92 7.06
CA GLN A 204 -15.71 -11.81 6.47
C GLN A 204 -15.74 -12.50 5.10
N PRO A 205 -16.55 -13.55 4.88
CA PRO A 205 -16.55 -14.31 3.62
C PRO A 205 -16.76 -13.44 2.37
N GLN A 206 -17.54 -12.37 2.47
CA GLN A 206 -17.75 -11.41 1.39
C GLN A 206 -16.47 -10.71 0.93
N ILE A 207 -15.54 -10.40 1.85
CA ILE A 207 -14.24 -9.79 1.50
C ILE A 207 -13.42 -10.79 0.68
N GLY A 208 -13.36 -12.05 1.13
CA GLY A 208 -12.71 -13.12 0.36
C GLY A 208 -13.30 -13.26 -1.05
N LYS A 209 -14.63 -13.36 -1.16
CA LYS A 209 -15.33 -13.47 -2.45
C LYS A 209 -15.15 -12.26 -3.37
N GLN A 210 -15.00 -11.06 -2.81
CA GLN A 210 -14.82 -9.84 -3.58
C GLN A 210 -13.42 -9.77 -4.20
N PHE A 211 -12.38 -10.15 -3.46
CA PHE A 211 -10.99 -9.90 -3.87
C PHE A 211 -10.27 -11.15 -4.40
N VAL A 212 -10.58 -12.35 -3.93
CA VAL A 212 -9.81 -13.56 -4.29
C VAL A 212 -10.04 -13.99 -5.75
N PRO A 213 -11.29 -14.18 -6.23
CA PRO A 213 -11.51 -14.67 -7.59
C PRO A 213 -10.91 -13.77 -8.69
N PRO A 214 -11.06 -12.43 -8.65
CA PRO A 214 -10.53 -11.56 -9.72
C PRO A 214 -9.00 -11.56 -9.84
N MET A 215 -8.29 -11.75 -8.72
CA MET A 215 -6.82 -11.78 -8.75
C MET A 215 -6.26 -13.18 -8.98
N MET A 216 -6.96 -14.22 -8.53
CA MET A 216 -6.42 -15.58 -8.47
C MET A 216 -5.92 -16.04 -9.83
N ASP A 217 -6.78 -15.93 -10.84
CA ASP A 217 -6.48 -16.42 -12.18
C ASP A 217 -5.38 -15.58 -12.88
N LEU A 218 -5.36 -14.27 -12.65
CA LEU A 218 -4.32 -13.39 -13.17
C LEU A 218 -2.95 -13.74 -12.57
N VAL A 219 -2.88 -13.85 -11.24
CA VAL A 219 -1.63 -14.05 -10.50
C VAL A 219 -1.08 -15.46 -10.72
N LEU A 220 -1.93 -16.50 -10.68
CA LEU A 220 -1.49 -17.88 -10.89
C LEU A 220 -1.01 -18.12 -12.32
N ARG A 221 -1.72 -17.59 -13.33
CA ARG A 221 -1.27 -17.73 -14.72
C ARG A 221 0.06 -17.04 -14.97
N ASP A 222 0.27 -15.85 -14.40
CA ASP A 222 1.54 -15.15 -14.47
C ASP A 222 2.65 -15.94 -13.74
N TYR A 223 2.38 -16.45 -12.54
CA TYR A 223 3.33 -17.27 -11.77
C TYR A 223 3.80 -18.52 -12.54
N VAL A 224 2.88 -19.26 -13.16
CA VAL A 224 3.20 -20.49 -13.92
C VAL A 224 4.00 -20.17 -15.17
N LYS A 225 3.64 -19.11 -15.91
CA LYS A 225 4.30 -18.69 -17.15
C LYS A 225 5.71 -18.14 -16.93
N ASN A 226 5.98 -17.56 -15.75
CA ASN A 226 7.29 -17.00 -15.46
C ASN A 226 8.36 -18.08 -15.28
N MET A 227 9.56 -17.77 -15.78
CA MET A 227 10.78 -18.57 -15.56
C MET A 227 11.02 -18.77 -14.05
N PRO A 228 11.67 -19.86 -13.60
CA PRO A 228 11.88 -20.14 -12.18
C PRO A 228 12.46 -18.94 -11.40
N ASP A 229 13.50 -18.29 -11.93
CA ASP A 229 14.16 -17.12 -11.32
C ASP A 229 13.33 -15.82 -11.39
N ALA A 230 12.16 -15.85 -12.05
CA ALA A 230 11.23 -14.74 -12.20
C ALA A 230 9.93 -14.91 -11.41
N ARG A 231 9.73 -16.07 -10.78
CA ARG A 231 8.55 -16.34 -9.94
C ARG A 231 8.62 -15.59 -8.62
N GLU A 232 7.55 -14.86 -8.28
CA GLU A 232 7.49 -14.10 -7.02
C GLU A 232 7.02 -15.00 -5.86
N SER A 233 7.82 -15.08 -4.78
CA SER A 233 7.48 -15.86 -3.58
C SER A 233 6.24 -15.36 -2.85
N GLU A 234 5.93 -14.07 -2.97
CA GLU A 234 4.78 -13.39 -2.40
C GLU A 234 3.45 -13.99 -2.89
N VAL A 235 3.41 -14.62 -4.06
CA VAL A 235 2.23 -15.37 -4.54
C VAL A 235 1.88 -16.48 -3.56
N LEU A 236 2.88 -17.26 -3.13
CA LEU A 236 2.69 -18.37 -2.20
C LEU A 236 2.29 -17.87 -0.81
N SER A 237 2.92 -16.78 -0.34
CA SER A 237 2.57 -16.15 0.94
C SER A 237 1.13 -15.65 0.96
N LEU A 238 0.71 -14.97 -0.10
CA LEU A 238 -0.65 -14.47 -0.27
C LEU A 238 -1.68 -15.61 -0.21
N PHE A 239 -1.48 -16.69 -0.97
CA PHE A 239 -2.42 -17.82 -0.94
C PHE A 239 -2.41 -18.56 0.39
N ALA A 240 -1.26 -18.70 1.06
CA ALA A 240 -1.21 -19.25 2.41
C ALA A 240 -2.02 -18.40 3.39
N THR A 241 -1.89 -17.08 3.33
CA THR A 241 -2.69 -16.13 4.13
C THR A 241 -4.18 -16.25 3.85
N ILE A 242 -4.58 -16.32 2.57
CA ILE A 242 -5.99 -16.51 2.16
C ILE A 242 -6.56 -17.81 2.70
N ILE A 243 -5.87 -18.93 2.50
CA ILE A 243 -6.31 -20.26 2.94
C ILE A 243 -6.46 -20.30 4.47
N ASN A 244 -5.45 -19.80 5.20
CA ASN A 244 -5.49 -19.78 6.66
C ASN A 244 -6.64 -18.93 7.21
N LYS A 245 -6.97 -17.84 6.52
CA LYS A 245 -7.98 -16.89 6.97
C LYS A 245 -9.40 -17.31 6.65
N TYR A 246 -9.65 -17.78 5.43
CA TYR A 246 -11.01 -18.06 4.95
C TYR A 246 -11.38 -19.55 4.98
N LYS A 247 -10.41 -20.46 5.17
CA LYS A 247 -10.58 -21.90 5.40
C LYS A 247 -11.66 -22.52 4.49
N ALA A 248 -12.78 -22.97 5.06
CA ALA A 248 -13.87 -23.63 4.36
C ALA A 248 -14.48 -22.78 3.23
N SER A 249 -14.42 -21.45 3.33
CA SER A 249 -14.89 -20.56 2.26
C SER A 249 -14.00 -20.60 1.01
N MET A 250 -12.80 -21.16 1.09
CA MET A 250 -11.86 -21.32 -0.04
C MET A 250 -11.83 -22.75 -0.59
N SER A 251 -12.60 -23.68 -0.04
CA SER A 251 -12.51 -25.10 -0.39
C SER A 251 -12.72 -25.39 -1.87
N GLU A 252 -13.56 -24.59 -2.55
CA GLU A 252 -13.83 -24.72 -3.99
C GLU A 252 -12.68 -24.17 -4.86
N ASP A 253 -11.89 -23.22 -4.35
CA ASP A 253 -10.80 -22.58 -5.09
C ASP A 253 -9.45 -23.27 -4.90
N ILE A 254 -9.28 -24.08 -3.83
CA ILE A 254 -8.02 -24.81 -3.54
C ILE A 254 -7.52 -25.63 -4.75
N PRO A 255 -8.36 -26.39 -5.48
CA PRO A 255 -7.92 -27.15 -6.65
C PRO A 255 -7.44 -26.29 -7.84
N HIS A 256 -7.72 -24.98 -7.83
CA HIS A 256 -7.22 -24.06 -8.85
C HIS A 256 -5.87 -23.45 -8.48
N ILE A 257 -5.48 -23.53 -7.20
CA ILE A 257 -4.23 -22.98 -6.66
C ILE A 257 -3.07 -23.99 -6.72
N PHE A 258 -3.37 -25.30 -6.59
CA PHE A 258 -2.42 -26.41 -6.60
C PHE A 258 -2.66 -27.34 -7.80
#